data_AF-A0A930GRR1-F1
#
_entry.id   AF-A0A930GRR1-F1
#
_cell.length_a   1.000
_cell.length_b   1.000
_cell.length_c   1.000
_cell.angle_alpha   90.00
_cell.angle_beta   90.00
_cell.angle_gamma   90.00
#
_symmetry.space_group_name_H-M   'P 1'
#
loop_
_entity.id
_entity.type
_entity.pdbx_description
1 polymer ?
#
loop_
_entity_poly.entity_id
_entity_poly.type
_entity_poly.pdbx_seq_one_letter_code
_entity_poly.pdbx_strand_id
1 'polypeptide(L)'
;MKIIVTGGAGFIGGNFVHYMVNQYPEDMIINLDLLTYAGNLETLKPVENAPNYKFIKGDIADREFIFKLFEEEKPDVVINFAAESHVDRSITDPESFVRTNVMGTTTLLDACRQYGIK
;
A
#
# COMPACT_ATOMS: atom_id res chain seq x y z
N MET A 1 11.26 4.87 -11.80
CA MET A 1 9.91 5.33 -11.36
C MET A 1 9.79 5.15 -9.86
N LYS A 2 8.91 5.89 -9.21
CA LYS A 2 8.56 5.71 -7.80
C LYS A 2 7.15 5.16 -7.68
N ILE A 3 7.03 3.96 -7.12
CA ILE A 3 5.78 3.20 -7.10
C ILE A 3 5.35 3.01 -5.66
N ILE A 4 4.16 3.51 -5.31
CA ILE A 4 3.52 3.15 -4.03
C ILE A 4 2.77 1.85 -4.23
N VAL A 5 3.09 0.86 -3.40
CA VAL A 5 2.36 -0.41 -3.30
C VAL A 5 1.66 -0.43 -1.95
N THR A 6 0.34 -0.36 -1.93
CA THR A 6 -0.41 -0.48 -0.67
C THR A 6 -0.67 -1.96 -0.35
N GLY A 7 -0.74 -2.33 0.93
CA GLY A 7 -1.01 -3.71 1.33
C GLY A 7 0.15 -4.67 1.03
N GLY A 8 1.36 -4.14 0.87
CA GLY A 8 2.53 -4.92 0.47
C GLY A 8 3.11 -5.80 1.57
N ALA A 9 2.62 -5.73 2.82
CA ALA A 9 2.95 -6.72 3.85
C ALA A 9 1.97 -7.91 3.86
N GLY A 10 0.94 -7.90 3.01
CA GLY A 10 0.02 -9.02 2.81
C GLY A 10 0.54 -10.09 1.85
N PHE A 11 -0.28 -11.09 1.55
CA PHE A 11 0.12 -12.23 0.72
C PHE A 11 0.46 -11.86 -0.72
N ILE A 12 -0.50 -11.31 -1.48
CA ILE A 12 -0.29 -10.94 -2.89
C ILE A 12 0.63 -9.72 -2.98
N GLY A 13 0.37 -8.69 -2.18
CA GLY A 13 1.16 -7.47 -2.15
C GLY A 13 2.64 -7.73 -1.83
N GLY A 14 2.93 -8.62 -0.87
CA GLY A 14 4.31 -9.01 -0.54
C GLY A 14 5.04 -9.67 -1.70
N ASN A 15 4.39 -10.63 -2.39
CA ASN A 15 4.98 -11.24 -3.58
C ASN A 15 5.22 -10.22 -4.70
N PHE A 16 4.29 -9.27 -4.88
CA PHE A 16 4.46 -8.18 -5.85
C PHE A 16 5.64 -7.28 -5.49
N VAL A 17 5.79 -6.90 -4.22
CA VAL A 17 6.95 -6.13 -3.73
C VAL A 17 8.26 -6.87 -4.01
N HIS A 18 8.35 -8.16 -3.67
CA HIS A 18 9.53 -8.98 -3.97
C HIS A 18 9.87 -8.98 -5.45
N TYR A 19 8.88 -9.22 -6.29
CA TYR A 19 9.06 -9.24 -7.73
C TYR A 19 9.57 -7.89 -8.23
N MET A 20 8.91 -6.80 -7.85
CA MET A 20 9.26 -5.46 -8.33
C MET A 20 10.65 -5.01 -7.89
N VAL A 21 10.98 -5.20 -6.61
CA VAL A 21 12.29 -4.82 -6.06
C VAL A 21 13.43 -5.53 -6.78
N ASN A 22 13.27 -6.83 -7.08
CA ASN A 22 14.32 -7.64 -7.70
C ASN A 22 14.39 -7.47 -9.22
N GLN A 23 13.26 -7.32 -9.92
CA GLN A 23 13.22 -7.23 -11.38
C GLN A 23 13.48 -5.82 -11.91
N TYR A 24 13.16 -4.78 -11.12
CA TYR A 24 13.28 -3.38 -11.52
C TYR A 24 14.14 -2.60 -10.51
N PRO A 25 15.47 -2.82 -10.51
CA PRO A 25 16.37 -2.19 -9.54
C PRO A 25 16.46 -0.66 -9.68
N GLU A 26 16.09 -0.11 -10.84
CA GLU A 26 16.03 1.34 -11.11
C GLU A 26 14.74 2.00 -10.60
N ASP A 27 13.74 1.21 -10.22
CA ASP A 27 12.47 1.69 -9.67
C ASP A 27 12.49 1.67 -8.14
N MET A 28 11.99 2.74 -7.53
CA MET A 28 11.83 2.86 -6.09
C MET A 28 10.47 2.32 -5.66
N ILE A 29 10.45 1.28 -4.84
CA ILE A 29 9.24 0.64 -4.33
C ILE A 29 8.96 1.11 -2.91
N ILE A 30 7.85 1.84 -2.74
CA ILE A 30 7.36 2.31 -1.45
C ILE A 30 6.19 1.43 -1.02
N ASN A 31 6.45 0.52 -0.09
CA ASN A 31 5.41 -0.33 0.48
C ASN A 31 4.70 0.38 1.62
N LEU A 32 3.43 0.71 1.42
CA LEU A 32 2.54 1.28 2.41
C LEU A 32 1.62 0.21 2.99
N ASP A 33 1.70 -0.06 4.30
CA ASP A 33 0.84 -1.04 4.94
C ASP A 33 0.40 -0.60 6.35
N LEU A 34 -0.83 -0.93 6.73
CA LEU A 34 -1.35 -0.64 8.07
C LEU A 34 -0.87 -1.67 9.11
N LEU A 35 -0.39 -2.84 8.66
CA LEU A 35 -0.06 -4.00 9.47
C LEU A 35 -1.27 -4.45 10.32
N THR A 36 -2.39 -4.69 9.64
CA THR A 36 -3.54 -5.35 10.25
C THR A 36 -3.23 -6.81 10.57
N TYR A 37 -4.22 -7.60 10.97
CA TYR A 37 -4.03 -9.03 11.24
C TYR A 37 -3.46 -9.82 10.04
N ALA A 38 -3.62 -9.32 8.81
CA ALA A 38 -3.18 -9.97 7.59
C ALA A 38 -1.79 -9.49 7.13
N GLY A 39 -1.27 -8.40 7.70
CA GLY A 39 0.04 -7.85 7.35
C GLY A 39 1.16 -8.46 8.19
N ASN A 40 2.24 -8.88 7.54
CA ASN A 40 3.40 -9.48 8.21
C ASN A 40 4.72 -8.97 7.63
N LEU A 41 5.51 -8.25 8.44
CA LEU A 41 6.83 -7.74 8.02
C LEU A 41 7.84 -8.86 7.75
N GLU A 42 7.67 -10.04 8.33
CA GLU A 42 8.53 -11.20 8.04
C GLU A 42 8.45 -11.60 6.56
N THR A 43 7.30 -11.37 5.91
CA THR A 43 7.14 -11.56 4.47
C THR A 43 8.14 -10.72 3.69
N LEU A 44 8.58 -9.56 4.20
CA LEU A 44 9.40 -8.58 3.48
C LEU A 44 10.89 -8.65 3.81
N LYS A 45 11.30 -9.46 4.79
CA LYS A 45 12.72 -9.62 5.18
C LYS A 45 13.70 -9.81 4.02
N PRO A 46 13.40 -10.62 2.98
CA PRO A 46 14.33 -10.80 1.86
C PRO A 46 14.68 -9.51 1.09
N VAL A 47 13.83 -8.48 1.16
CA VAL A 47 14.01 -7.21 0.43
C VAL A 47 14.09 -5.98 1.35
N GLU A 48 14.04 -6.17 2.68
CA GLU A 48 13.91 -5.07 3.63
C GLU A 48 15.08 -4.06 3.60
N ASN A 49 16.27 -4.54 3.21
CA ASN A 49 17.50 -3.74 3.11
C ASN A 49 17.88 -3.40 1.65
N ALA A 50 17.00 -3.67 0.68
CA ALA A 50 17.27 -3.31 -0.70
C ALA A 50 17.30 -1.78 -0.86
N PRO A 51 18.26 -1.22 -1.62
CA PRO A 51 18.43 0.24 -1.73
C PRO A 51 17.25 0.93 -2.42
N ASN A 52 16.46 0.18 -3.20
CA ASN A 52 15.29 0.64 -3.94
C ASN A 52 13.97 0.26 -3.24
N TYR A 53 14.01 -0.07 -1.96
CA TYR A 53 12.84 -0.42 -1.16
C TYR A 53 12.68 0.50 0.06
N LYS A 54 11.45 0.90 0.35
CA LYS A 54 11.08 1.64 1.56
C LYS A 54 9.76 1.12 2.11
N PHE A 55 9.73 0.85 3.41
CA PHE A 55 8.48 0.56 4.12
C PHE A 55 7.94 1.81 4.82
N ILE A 56 6.63 2.02 4.75
CA ILE A 56 5.90 3.06 5.46
C ILE A 56 4.68 2.41 6.13
N LYS A 57 4.55 2.59 7.44
CA LYS A 57 3.34 2.18 8.16
C LYS A 57 2.30 3.29 8.07
N GLY A 58 1.11 2.97 7.57
CA GLY A 58 0.03 3.96 7.47
C GLY A 58 -1.28 3.37 6.97
N ASP A 59 -2.34 4.15 7.10
CA ASP A 59 -3.70 3.76 6.73
C ASP A 59 -4.13 4.48 5.45
N ILE A 60 -4.61 3.73 4.46
CA ILE A 60 -5.11 4.31 3.21
C ILE A 60 -6.41 5.12 3.39
N ALA A 61 -7.13 4.92 4.49
CA ALA A 61 -8.30 5.72 4.83
C ALA A 61 -7.95 7.01 5.58
N ASP A 62 -6.71 7.20 6.03
CA ASP A 62 -6.25 8.46 6.62
C ASP A 62 -5.90 9.45 5.50
N ARG A 63 -6.84 10.35 5.22
CA ARG A 63 -6.71 11.32 4.12
C ARG A 63 -5.55 12.28 4.32
N GLU A 64 -5.36 12.81 5.53
CA GLU A 64 -4.30 13.79 5.78
C GLU A 64 -2.93 13.13 5.59
N PHE A 65 -2.77 11.92 6.13
CA PHE A 65 -1.58 11.12 5.95
C PHE A 65 -1.29 10.82 4.47
N ILE A 66 -2.28 10.35 3.71
CA ILE A 66 -2.10 10.01 2.29
C ILE A 66 -1.72 11.23 1.46
N PHE A 67 -2.35 12.38 1.70
CA PHE A 67 -2.03 13.59 0.95
C PHE A 67 -0.62 14.08 1.24
N LYS A 68 -0.22 14.07 2.52
CA LYS A 68 1.16 14.37 2.91
C LYS A 68 2.16 13.39 2.29
N LEU A 69 1.85 12.10 2.27
CA LEU A 69 2.68 11.08 1.65
C LEU A 69 2.88 11.36 0.15
N PHE A 70 1.82 11.72 -0.58
CA PHE A 70 1.90 12.05 -2.00
C PHE A 70 2.74 13.31 -2.25
N GLU A 71 2.65 14.32 -1.39
CA GLU A 71 3.47 15.55 -1.48
C GLU A 71 4.97 15.28 -1.28
N GLU A 72 5.29 14.47 -0.26
CA GLU A 72 6.66 14.14 0.10
C GLU A 72 7.29 13.18 -0.91
N GLU A 73 6.58 12.11 -1.25
CA GLU A 73 7.13 11.06 -2.09
C GLU A 73 7.00 11.35 -3.57
N LYS A 74 5.93 12.01 -4.03
CA LYS A 74 5.67 12.28 -5.45
C LYS A 74 5.74 10.99 -6.28
N PRO A 75 4.87 10.00 -5.99
CA PRO A 75 4.85 8.75 -6.75
C PRO A 75 4.51 8.99 -8.21
N ASP A 76 4.98 8.11 -9.10
CA ASP A 76 4.55 8.05 -10.49
C ASP A 76 3.34 7.13 -10.66
N VAL A 77 3.25 6.08 -9.84
CA VAL A 77 2.26 5.00 -9.94
C VAL A 77 1.82 4.55 -8.55
N VAL A 78 0.54 4.16 -8.43
CA VAL A 78 -0.03 3.54 -7.22
C VAL A 78 -0.61 2.18 -7.59
N ILE A 79 -0.17 1.13 -6.89
CA ILE A 79 -0.72 -0.22 -6.97
C ILE A 79 -1.41 -0.54 -5.64
N ASN A 80 -2.73 -0.70 -5.66
CA ASN A 80 -3.53 -0.82 -4.45
C ASN A 80 -3.90 -2.29 -4.14
N PHE A 81 -3.19 -2.95 -3.23
CA PHE A 81 -3.59 -4.26 -2.68
C PHE A 81 -4.21 -4.19 -1.28
N ALA A 82 -4.13 -3.04 -0.60
CA ALA A 82 -4.67 -2.87 0.74
C ALA A 82 -6.19 -3.07 0.75
N ALA A 83 -6.65 -4.10 1.46
CA ALA A 83 -8.05 -4.42 1.65
C ALA A 83 -8.24 -5.33 2.86
N GLU A 84 -9.42 -5.22 3.48
CA GLU A 84 -9.99 -6.30 4.27
C GLU A 84 -10.60 -7.33 3.30
N SER A 85 -10.16 -8.59 3.38
CA SER A 85 -10.40 -9.58 2.31
C SER A 85 -11.13 -10.86 2.76
N HIS A 86 -11.23 -11.11 4.06
CA HIS A 86 -11.77 -12.38 4.57
C HIS A 86 -13.30 -12.31 4.72
N VAL A 87 -14.03 -13.08 3.90
CA VAL A 87 -15.51 -13.05 3.86
C VAL A 87 -16.15 -13.27 5.23
N ASP A 88 -15.70 -14.25 6.01
CA ASP A 88 -16.30 -14.48 7.34
C ASP A 88 -16.15 -13.28 8.29
N ARG A 89 -15.06 -12.51 8.16
CA ARG A 89 -14.85 -11.30 8.97
C ARG A 89 -15.78 -10.17 8.54
N SER A 90 -16.13 -10.08 7.26
CA SER A 90 -17.06 -9.05 6.77
C SER A 90 -18.48 -9.25 7.31
N ILE A 91 -18.83 -10.48 7.71
CA ILE A 91 -20.11 -10.77 8.37
C ILE A 91 -20.13 -10.20 9.80
N THR A 92 -19.02 -10.33 10.52
CA THR A 92 -18.93 -9.93 11.94
C THR A 92 -18.53 -8.48 12.15
N ASP A 93 -17.72 -7.92 11.24
CA ASP A 93 -17.21 -6.56 11.26
C ASP A 93 -17.26 -5.95 9.85
N PRO A 94 -18.45 -5.63 9.32
CA PRO A 94 -18.59 -5.05 7.97
C PRO A 94 -18.04 -3.61 7.88
N GLU A 95 -17.93 -2.88 8.99
CA GLU A 95 -17.52 -1.48 8.99
C GLU A 95 -16.05 -1.32 8.59
N SER A 96 -15.16 -2.21 9.06
CA SER A 96 -13.75 -2.20 8.65
C SER A 96 -13.58 -2.44 7.14
N PHE A 97 -14.43 -3.26 6.52
CA PHE A 97 -14.43 -3.50 5.07
C PHE A 97 -14.84 -2.27 4.29
N VAL A 98 -15.92 -1.58 4.70
CA VAL A 98 -16.35 -0.34 4.05
C VAL A 98 -15.27 0.74 4.20
N ARG A 99 -14.72 0.88 5.41
CA ARG A 99 -13.69 1.88 5.70
C ARG A 99 -12.43 1.66 4.86
N THR A 100 -11.87 0.46 4.83
CA THR A 100 -10.63 0.22 4.08
C THR A 100 -10.89 0.14 2.57
N ASN A 101 -11.86 -0.68 2.16
CA ASN A 101 -11.99 -1.05 0.75
C ASN A 101 -12.69 0.04 -0.08
N VAL A 102 -13.61 0.79 0.53
CA VAL A 102 -14.36 1.85 -0.17
C VAL A 102 -13.79 3.22 0.16
N MET A 103 -13.75 3.59 1.44
CA MET A 103 -13.28 4.92 1.85
C MET A 103 -11.77 5.08 1.60
N GLY A 104 -10.97 4.07 1.93
CA GLY A 104 -9.53 4.06 1.65
C GLY A 104 -9.22 4.16 0.15
N THR A 105 -9.91 3.38 -0.68
CA THR A 105 -9.80 3.49 -2.15
C THR A 105 -10.17 4.89 -2.64
N THR A 106 -11.26 5.47 -2.10
CA THR A 106 -11.68 6.84 -2.45
C THR A 106 -10.62 7.87 -2.09
N THR A 107 -9.99 7.75 -0.92
CA THR A 107 -8.87 8.61 -0.51
C THR A 107 -7.69 8.53 -1.47
N LEU A 108 -7.30 7.31 -1.88
CA LEU A 108 -6.21 7.12 -2.85
C LEU A 108 -6.56 7.71 -4.23
N LEU A 109 -7.79 7.48 -4.72
CA LEU A 109 -8.25 8.03 -6.00
C LEU A 109 -8.25 9.56 -5.99
N ASP A 110 -8.70 10.16 -4.88
CA ASP A 110 -8.67 11.61 -4.70
C ASP A 110 -7.24 12.17 -4.70
N ALA A 111 -6.32 11.50 -4.01
CA ALA A 111 -4.91 11.87 -4.03
C ALA A 111 -4.33 11.75 -5.44
N CYS A 112 -4.57 10.62 -6.13
CA CYS A 112 -4.15 10.43 -7.52
C CYS A 112 -4.64 11.57 -8.44
N ARG A 113 -5.93 11.93 -8.31
CA ARG A 113 -6.54 13.03 -9.07
C ARG A 113 -5.89 14.39 -8.75
N GLN A 114 -5.63 14.67 -7.48
CA GLN A 114 -5.04 15.95 -7.05
C GLN A 114 -3.58 16.10 -7.50
N TYR A 115 -2.77 15.05 -7.39
CA TYR A 115 -1.35 15.08 -7.68
C TYR A 115 -1.00 14.65 -9.11
N GLY A 116 -2.00 14.36 -9.95
CA GLY A 116 -1.82 14.11 -11.39
C GLY A 116 -1.24 12.73 -11.72
N ILE A 117 -1.50 11.73 -10.87
CA ILE A 117 -1.15 10.33 -11.13
C ILE A 117 -2.08 9.82 -12.24
N LYS A 118 -1.51 9.20 -13.28
CA LYS A 118 -2.23 8.77 -14.49
C LYS A 118 -2.49 7.28 -14.51
#